data_AF-A0A8C3XNE5-F1
#
_entry.id   AF-A0A8C3XNE5-F1
#
_cell.length_a   1.000
_cell.length_b   1.000
_cell.length_c   1.000
_cell.angle_alpha   90.00
_cell.angle_beta   90.00
_cell.angle_gamma   90.00
#
_symmetry.space_group_name_H-M   'P 1'
#
loop_
_entity.id
_entity.type
_entity.pdbx_description
1 polymer ?
#
loop_
_entity_poly.entity_id
_entity_poly.type
_entity_poly.pdbx_seq_one_letter_code
_entity_poly.pdbx_strand_id
1 'polypeptide(L)'
;MIRRLLDRPCTLALLIGFQFAFMVYFSFGGFRNLTSIFGHDSNPIFDYSRTRDVYTNLSHLLPRPPPGGSPTGSLPYCPERSPYLIGPLTVSFSQVPTLKQIVEKNPAVRKGGRYQPVTCEPRSRTAVIIPHRNRETHLRHLLYYLHPFLQRQQLQYGIYVIHQAGNSTFNRAKLLNVGVKEALRDEEWDCLFLHDVDLIPENDHNLYTCDPWSPKHVSIAMNKFGYSLPYAQYFGGVSALTPNQYLKMNGFPNEYWGWGGEDDDIATRVRLAGMKISRPPISVGHYKMVKHKGDQGNEENPHRFDLLIRTQRMWTQDGMNSLTYTLLAKELHPLYTNITADIGTDPRVLKGRKGSVPGFGGQKYKTGTNHEFRQEMLHKTHPAKLPWAMANWGEQPPPLRSGQAAGQGVTTAPGTKSEGPGAVAGQLGSREGAAWDNTQRKAQGGAAQGTQPSANIPPRSPDALQHSQETSGKGKPESGEMDLGGAENVGSSAPPALAQGQLPKGPGTQWDNQTFLQSTR
;
A
#
# COMPACT_ATOMS: atom_id res chain seq x y z
N MET A 1 40.87 -24.05 29.23
CA MET A 1 41.20 -24.78 27.98
C MET A 1 40.91 -23.97 26.71
N ILE A 2 39.84 -23.18 26.62
CA ILE A 2 39.46 -22.44 25.39
C ILE A 2 40.49 -21.35 24.97
N ARG A 3 41.11 -20.64 25.93
CA ARG A 3 42.15 -19.64 25.63
C ARG A 3 43.36 -20.20 24.86
N ARG A 4 43.85 -21.39 25.24
CA ARG A 4 44.99 -22.04 24.56
C ARG A 4 44.66 -22.59 23.16
N LEU A 5 43.37 -22.73 22.81
CA LEU A 5 42.94 -23.14 21.47
C LEU A 5 42.98 -21.97 20.48
N LEU A 6 42.74 -20.75 20.96
CA LEU A 6 42.71 -19.52 20.16
C LEU A 6 44.10 -18.93 19.86
N ASP A 7 45.11 -19.25 20.67
CA ASP A 7 46.49 -18.78 20.50
C ASP A 7 47.27 -19.55 19.40
N ARG A 8 46.68 -20.58 18.81
CA ARG A 8 47.29 -21.31 17.70
C ARG A 8 46.95 -20.60 16.38
N PRO A 9 47.96 -20.19 15.59
CA PRO A 9 47.74 -19.40 14.37
C PRO A 9 46.83 -20.13 13.37
N CYS A 10 46.87 -21.47 13.32
CA CYS A 10 45.98 -22.27 12.48
C CYS A 10 44.51 -22.20 12.92
N THR A 11 44.21 -22.14 14.23
CA THR A 11 42.83 -22.05 14.72
C THR A 11 42.25 -20.66 14.50
N LEU A 12 43.06 -19.62 14.66
CA LEU A 12 42.67 -18.25 14.36
C LEU A 12 42.42 -18.07 12.85
N ALA A 13 43.29 -18.62 12.00
CA ALA A 13 43.10 -18.60 10.54
C ALA A 13 41.84 -19.36 10.11
N LEU A 14 41.54 -20.51 10.73
CA LEU A 14 40.30 -21.25 10.49
C LEU A 14 39.06 -20.47 10.91
N LEU A 15 39.09 -19.79 12.07
CA LEU A 15 37.97 -18.95 12.53
C LEU A 15 37.74 -17.75 11.60
N ILE A 16 38.80 -17.05 11.22
CA ILE A 16 38.72 -15.94 10.26
C ILE A 16 38.21 -16.43 8.90
N GLY A 17 38.70 -17.58 8.43
CA GLY A 17 38.24 -18.22 7.21
C GLY A 17 36.75 -18.61 7.28
N PHE A 18 36.30 -19.17 8.39
CA PHE A 18 34.88 -19.50 8.61
C PHE A 18 34.02 -18.24 8.67
N GLN A 19 34.51 -17.18 9.30
CA GLN A 19 33.80 -15.90 9.41
C GLN A 19 33.73 -15.18 8.06
N PHE A 20 34.77 -15.25 7.23
CA PHE A 20 34.74 -14.78 5.85
C PHE A 20 33.81 -15.62 4.98
N ALA A 21 33.87 -16.95 5.08
CA ALA A 21 32.97 -17.84 4.35
C ALA A 21 31.50 -17.61 4.74
N PHE A 22 31.25 -17.38 6.03
CA PHE A 22 29.94 -16.99 6.54
C PHE A 22 29.52 -15.64 5.95
N MET A 23 30.33 -14.59 6.06
CA MET A 23 30.02 -13.27 5.48
C MET A 23 29.80 -13.32 3.96
N VAL A 24 30.59 -14.11 3.23
CA VAL A 24 30.43 -14.36 1.79
C VAL A 24 29.10 -15.08 1.53
N TYR A 25 28.80 -16.17 2.25
CA TYR A 25 27.52 -16.88 2.13
C TYR A 25 26.31 -15.97 2.40
N PHE A 26 26.37 -15.11 3.41
CA PHE A 26 25.29 -14.16 3.71
C PHE A 26 25.20 -13.01 2.71
N SER A 27 26.34 -12.51 2.19
CA SER A 27 26.36 -11.44 1.18
C SER A 27 25.84 -11.89 -0.19
N PHE A 28 25.98 -13.18 -0.55
CA PHE A 28 25.38 -13.78 -1.74
C PHE A 28 23.94 -14.28 -1.53
N GLY A 29 23.33 -13.97 -0.37
CA GLY A 29 21.93 -14.28 -0.11
C GLY A 29 21.66 -15.70 0.37
N GLY A 30 22.60 -16.33 1.09
CA GLY A 30 22.49 -17.68 1.65
C GLY A 30 21.24 -17.94 2.51
N PHE A 31 20.60 -16.90 3.05
CA PHE A 31 19.27 -17.01 3.66
C PHE A 31 18.23 -17.66 2.75
N ARG A 32 18.32 -17.45 1.43
CA ARG A 32 17.37 -17.98 0.44
C ARG A 32 17.45 -19.51 0.30
N ASN A 33 18.61 -20.10 0.62
CA ASN A 33 18.84 -21.54 0.54
C ASN A 33 18.55 -22.28 1.86
N LEU A 34 18.68 -21.60 3.02
CA LEU A 34 18.23 -22.19 4.29
C LEU A 34 16.70 -22.29 4.38
N THR A 35 15.98 -21.32 3.81
CA THR A 35 14.51 -21.37 3.73
C THR A 35 14.00 -22.45 2.78
N SER A 36 14.76 -22.84 1.74
CA SER A 36 14.35 -23.93 0.82
C SER A 36 14.63 -25.34 1.36
N ILE A 37 15.58 -25.47 2.30
CA ILE A 37 15.97 -26.77 2.90
C ILE A 37 15.19 -27.06 4.18
N PHE A 38 14.82 -26.04 4.96
CA PHE A 38 14.04 -26.20 6.21
C PHE A 38 12.64 -25.60 6.18
N GLY A 39 12.29 -24.82 5.16
CA GLY A 39 10.95 -24.29 4.96
C GLY A 39 10.19 -25.17 3.97
N HIS A 40 9.44 -26.14 4.49
CA HIS A 40 8.27 -26.57 3.75
C HIS A 40 7.34 -25.34 3.73
N ASP A 41 7.27 -24.65 2.59
CA ASP A 41 6.32 -23.57 2.35
C ASP A 41 4.91 -24.19 2.32
N SER A 42 4.40 -24.59 3.48
CA SER A 42 3.01 -24.99 3.69
C SER A 42 2.13 -23.73 3.73
N ASN A 43 2.25 -22.89 2.69
CA ASN A 43 1.29 -21.83 2.46
C ASN A 43 -0.06 -22.51 2.20
N PRO A 44 -1.12 -22.14 2.94
CA PRO A 44 -2.42 -22.78 2.78
C PRO A 44 -2.90 -22.58 1.33
N ILE A 45 -3.11 -23.70 0.64
CA ILE A 45 -3.74 -23.71 -0.68
C ILE A 45 -5.25 -23.62 -0.44
N PHE A 46 -5.87 -22.57 -0.96
CA PHE A 46 -7.31 -22.37 -0.86
C PHE A 46 -7.97 -22.70 -2.20
N ASP A 47 -9.05 -23.48 -2.14
CA ASP A 47 -9.89 -23.80 -3.29
C ASP A 47 -10.96 -22.72 -3.48
N TYR A 48 -10.75 -21.82 -4.44
CA TYR A 48 -11.69 -20.75 -4.79
C TYR A 48 -12.87 -21.24 -5.64
N SER A 49 -12.96 -22.54 -6.00
CA SER A 49 -14.19 -23.10 -6.59
C SER A 49 -15.28 -23.34 -5.53
N ARG A 50 -14.88 -23.40 -4.25
CA ARG A 50 -15.77 -23.61 -3.09
C ARG A 50 -15.79 -22.38 -2.20
N THR A 51 -16.57 -21.39 -2.61
CA THR A 51 -16.74 -20.14 -1.86
C THR A 51 -17.96 -20.19 -0.94
N ARG A 52 -17.97 -19.32 0.09
CA ARG A 52 -19.09 -19.18 1.03
C ARG A 52 -19.68 -17.78 1.00
N ASP A 53 -20.95 -17.62 1.36
CA ASP A 53 -21.53 -16.28 1.51
C ASP A 53 -20.88 -15.54 2.68
N VAL A 54 -20.71 -14.23 2.55
CA VAL A 54 -20.02 -13.42 3.55
C VAL A 54 -20.77 -13.34 4.88
N TYR A 55 -22.06 -13.66 4.96
CA TYR A 55 -22.83 -13.71 6.21
C TYR A 55 -22.94 -15.12 6.81
N THR A 56 -22.29 -16.12 6.21
CA THR A 56 -22.29 -17.50 6.73
C THR A 56 -21.85 -17.54 8.20
N ASN A 57 -22.69 -18.12 9.06
CA ASN A 57 -22.45 -18.29 10.50
C ASN A 57 -22.16 -16.99 11.29
N LEU A 58 -22.50 -15.81 10.76
CA LEU A 58 -22.25 -14.54 11.47
C LEU A 58 -23.05 -14.43 12.78
N SER A 59 -24.21 -15.08 12.85
CA SER A 59 -25.04 -15.14 14.07
C SER A 59 -24.32 -15.76 15.26
N HIS A 60 -23.27 -16.56 15.04
CA HIS A 60 -22.45 -17.13 16.12
C HIS A 60 -21.58 -16.08 16.84
N LEU A 61 -21.38 -14.91 16.23
CA LEU A 61 -20.65 -13.79 16.83
C LEU A 61 -21.55 -12.93 17.73
N LEU A 62 -22.87 -13.06 17.62
CA LEU A 62 -23.80 -12.31 18.44
C LEU A 62 -23.87 -12.95 19.84
N PRO A 63 -23.83 -12.15 20.92
CA PRO A 63 -23.94 -12.68 22.26
C PRO A 63 -25.27 -13.43 22.39
N ARG A 64 -25.22 -14.69 22.81
CA ARG A 64 -26.38 -15.33 23.41
C ARG A 64 -26.56 -14.75 24.82
N PRO A 65 -27.78 -14.41 25.25
CA PRO A 65 -28.01 -14.03 26.64
C PRO A 65 -27.43 -15.11 27.55
N PRO A 66 -26.51 -14.80 28.48
CA PRO A 66 -26.01 -15.81 29.40
C PRO A 66 -27.17 -16.30 30.26
N PRO A 67 -27.31 -17.61 30.51
CA PRO A 67 -28.21 -18.12 31.53
C PRO A 67 -27.60 -17.78 32.90
N GLY A 68 -27.88 -16.57 33.40
CA GLY A 68 -27.57 -16.14 34.75
C GLY A 68 -26.09 -15.79 35.01
N GLY A 69 -25.85 -14.54 35.39
CA GLY A 69 -24.59 -14.09 35.99
C GLY A 69 -23.71 -13.24 35.07
N SER A 70 -23.55 -11.96 35.42
CA SER A 70 -22.48 -11.11 34.89
C SER A 70 -21.13 -11.66 35.37
N PRO A 71 -20.17 -11.98 34.48
CA PRO A 71 -18.83 -12.32 34.92
C PRO A 71 -18.20 -11.05 35.52
N THR A 72 -17.93 -11.06 36.82
CA THR A 72 -17.25 -9.97 37.55
C THR A 72 -15.73 -9.96 37.32
N GLY A 73 -15.26 -10.43 36.16
CA GLY A 73 -13.84 -10.55 35.82
C GLY A 73 -13.51 -9.97 34.43
N SER A 74 -12.25 -9.59 34.21
CA SER A 74 -11.77 -9.14 32.90
C SER A 74 -11.92 -10.25 31.85
N LEU A 75 -12.42 -9.91 30.66
CA LEU A 75 -12.57 -10.87 29.56
C LEU A 75 -11.19 -11.40 29.13
N PRO A 76 -11.08 -12.67 28.73
CA PRO A 76 -9.84 -13.18 28.15
C PRO A 76 -9.58 -12.51 26.79
N TYR A 77 -8.31 -12.40 26.39
CA TYR A 77 -7.98 -11.99 25.02
C TYR A 77 -8.56 -12.95 23.98
N CYS A 78 -9.00 -12.40 22.84
CA CYS A 78 -9.41 -13.20 21.70
C CYS A 78 -8.25 -14.12 21.25
N PRO A 79 -8.53 -15.31 20.69
CA PRO A 79 -7.47 -16.19 20.21
C PRO A 79 -6.64 -15.52 19.10
N GLU A 80 -5.36 -15.86 18.99
CA GLU A 80 -4.46 -15.28 17.96
C GLU A 80 -5.00 -15.48 16.54
N ARG A 81 -5.60 -16.65 16.29
CA ARG A 81 -6.37 -16.93 15.08
C ARG A 81 -7.83 -17.10 15.46
N SER A 82 -8.68 -16.26 14.89
CA SER A 82 -10.12 -16.38 15.09
C SER A 82 -10.63 -17.75 14.63
N PRO A 83 -11.45 -18.45 15.44
CA PRO A 83 -12.09 -19.71 15.06
C PRO A 83 -13.25 -19.50 14.08
N TYR A 84 -13.63 -18.24 13.82
CA TYR A 84 -14.77 -17.90 12.98
C TYR A 84 -14.42 -17.70 11.51
N LEU A 85 -13.13 -17.72 11.13
CA LEU A 85 -12.71 -17.55 9.75
C LEU A 85 -13.23 -18.70 8.87
N ILE A 86 -13.78 -18.37 7.70
CA ILE A 86 -14.40 -19.36 6.80
C ILE A 86 -13.66 -19.54 5.47
N GLY A 87 -12.62 -18.77 5.20
CA GLY A 87 -11.82 -18.89 3.98
C GLY A 87 -12.40 -18.12 2.79
N PRO A 88 -12.34 -18.68 1.57
CA PRO A 88 -12.81 -18.04 0.34
C PRO A 88 -14.28 -17.61 0.38
N LEU A 89 -14.54 -16.40 -0.09
CA LEU A 89 -15.83 -15.71 -0.06
C LEU A 89 -16.40 -15.53 -1.46
N THR A 90 -17.72 -15.67 -1.57
CA THR A 90 -18.45 -15.40 -2.81
C THR A 90 -18.65 -13.89 -2.91
N VAL A 91 -17.98 -13.24 -3.87
CA VAL A 91 -18.15 -11.81 -4.12
C VAL A 91 -18.89 -11.60 -5.45
N SER A 92 -20.09 -11.00 -5.37
CA SER A 92 -20.94 -10.65 -6.50
C SER A 92 -21.36 -9.18 -6.43
N PHE A 93 -21.46 -8.55 -7.60
CA PHE A 93 -21.89 -7.15 -7.78
C PHE A 93 -23.19 -7.05 -8.59
N SER A 94 -23.93 -8.16 -8.70
CA SER A 94 -25.19 -8.23 -9.44
C SER A 94 -26.33 -7.45 -8.78
N GLN A 95 -26.30 -7.34 -7.44
CA GLN A 95 -27.30 -6.63 -6.65
C GLN A 95 -26.60 -5.63 -5.75
N VAL A 96 -27.05 -4.37 -5.79
CA VAL A 96 -26.48 -3.32 -4.95
C VAL A 96 -27.27 -3.26 -3.63
N PRO A 97 -26.67 -3.63 -2.49
CA PRO A 97 -27.37 -3.66 -1.21
C PRO A 97 -27.75 -2.25 -0.76
N THR A 98 -28.90 -2.09 -0.12
CA THR A 98 -29.28 -0.81 0.51
C THR A 98 -28.58 -0.66 1.86
N LEU A 99 -28.35 0.58 2.31
CA LEU A 99 -27.76 0.82 3.64
C LEU A 99 -28.61 0.22 4.76
N LYS A 100 -29.94 0.31 4.66
CA LYS A 100 -30.88 -0.28 5.63
C LYS A 100 -30.68 -1.80 5.76
N GLN A 101 -30.60 -2.52 4.64
CA GLN A 101 -30.35 -3.96 4.64
C GLN A 101 -28.99 -4.31 5.27
N ILE A 102 -27.95 -3.50 5.03
CA ILE A 102 -26.63 -3.75 5.62
C ILE A 102 -26.67 -3.53 7.14
N VAL A 103 -27.37 -2.50 7.61
CA VAL A 103 -27.59 -2.26 9.06
C VAL A 103 -28.31 -3.45 9.70
N GLU A 104 -29.43 -3.89 9.13
CA GLU A 104 -30.22 -5.02 9.65
C GLU A 104 -29.40 -6.31 9.73
N LYS A 105 -28.52 -6.56 8.75
CA LYS A 105 -27.64 -7.74 8.73
C LYS A 105 -26.45 -7.65 9.68
N ASN A 106 -26.13 -6.47 10.23
CA ASN A 106 -24.97 -6.26 11.11
C ASN A 106 -25.39 -5.62 12.45
N PRO A 107 -26.21 -6.28 13.26
CA PRO A 107 -26.77 -5.68 14.49
C PRO A 107 -25.72 -5.39 15.58
N ALA A 108 -24.53 -6.01 15.51
CA ALA A 108 -23.44 -5.74 16.45
C ALA A 108 -22.60 -4.49 16.09
N VAL A 109 -22.79 -3.92 14.88
CA VAL A 109 -22.09 -2.70 14.47
C VAL A 109 -22.78 -1.49 15.10
N ARG A 110 -22.01 -0.72 15.87
CA ARG A 110 -22.44 0.51 16.53
C ARG A 110 -22.27 1.71 15.61
N LYS A 111 -23.00 2.78 15.94
CA LYS A 111 -22.91 4.11 15.28
C LYS A 111 -21.44 4.55 15.14
N GLY A 112 -21.12 5.13 14.00
CA GLY A 112 -19.76 5.43 13.54
C GLY A 112 -19.08 4.26 12.83
N GLY A 113 -19.78 3.15 12.58
CA GLY A 113 -19.18 1.94 11.99
C GLY A 113 -18.19 1.26 12.91
N ARG A 114 -18.51 1.23 14.21
CA ARG A 114 -17.63 0.73 15.26
C ARG A 114 -18.05 -0.66 15.71
N TYR A 115 -17.09 -1.54 15.95
CA TYR A 115 -17.34 -2.88 16.46
C TYR A 115 -16.21 -3.31 17.39
N GLN A 116 -16.55 -4.11 18.40
CA GLN A 116 -15.60 -4.90 19.17
C GLN A 116 -16.27 -6.23 19.56
N PRO A 117 -15.51 -7.34 19.70
CA PRO A 117 -16.05 -8.60 20.22
C PRO A 117 -16.55 -8.45 21.67
N VAL A 118 -17.69 -9.08 21.98
CA VAL A 118 -18.29 -9.01 23.32
C VAL A 118 -17.86 -10.15 24.24
N THR A 119 -17.27 -11.21 23.69
CA THR A 119 -16.89 -12.43 24.42
C THR A 119 -15.40 -12.48 24.77
N CYS A 120 -14.59 -11.56 24.26
CA CYS A 120 -13.15 -11.52 24.46
C CYS A 120 -12.60 -10.12 24.22
N GLU A 121 -11.43 -9.82 24.79
CA GLU A 121 -10.69 -8.58 24.55
C GLU A 121 -9.94 -8.67 23.20
N PRO A 122 -10.17 -7.76 22.24
CA PRO A 122 -9.53 -7.81 20.94
C PRO A 122 -8.03 -7.52 21.06
N ARG A 123 -7.21 -8.26 20.30
CA ARG A 123 -5.75 -8.08 20.27
C ARG A 123 -5.29 -6.94 19.37
N SER A 124 -6.16 -6.39 18.56
CA SER A 124 -5.82 -5.37 17.57
C SER A 124 -6.99 -4.43 17.32
N ARG A 125 -6.67 -3.14 17.30
CA ARG A 125 -7.55 -2.02 16.95
C ARG A 125 -7.19 -1.51 15.55
N THR A 126 -8.10 -1.65 14.60
CA THR A 126 -7.87 -1.26 13.20
C THR A 126 -8.80 -0.12 12.75
N ALA A 127 -8.23 0.99 12.31
CA ALA A 127 -8.96 2.02 11.57
C ALA A 127 -8.92 1.70 10.07
N VAL A 128 -10.08 1.50 9.45
CA VAL A 128 -10.19 1.39 7.99
C VAL A 128 -10.53 2.75 7.41
N ILE A 129 -9.68 3.28 6.55
CA ILE A 129 -9.76 4.64 6.01
C ILE A 129 -9.95 4.55 4.49
N ILE A 130 -11.06 5.10 4.03
CA ILE A 130 -11.55 4.95 2.66
C ILE A 130 -11.68 6.35 2.03
N PRO A 131 -10.85 6.70 1.04
CA PRO A 131 -11.00 7.95 0.30
C PRO A 131 -12.21 7.82 -0.64
N HIS A 132 -13.08 8.84 -0.68
CA HIS A 132 -14.38 8.72 -1.33
C HIS A 132 -14.85 10.02 -1.97
N ARG A 133 -15.49 9.90 -3.14
CA ARG A 133 -16.39 10.91 -3.73
C ARG A 133 -17.22 10.26 -4.84
N ASN A 134 -18.53 10.50 -4.88
CA ASN A 134 -19.44 10.06 -5.96
C ASN A 134 -19.36 8.54 -6.26
N ARG A 135 -19.27 7.73 -5.20
CA ARG A 135 -19.07 6.26 -5.27
C ARG A 135 -19.99 5.51 -4.30
N GLU A 136 -21.21 5.99 -4.12
CA GLU A 136 -22.15 5.50 -3.10
C GLU A 136 -22.53 4.04 -3.34
N THR A 137 -22.63 3.61 -4.60
CA THR A 137 -22.88 2.20 -4.95
C THR A 137 -21.70 1.30 -4.57
N HIS A 138 -20.47 1.75 -4.78
CA HIS A 138 -19.26 1.00 -4.42
C HIS A 138 -19.12 0.90 -2.91
N LEU A 139 -19.33 2.01 -2.21
CA LEU A 139 -19.31 2.06 -0.75
C LEU A 139 -20.33 1.07 -0.15
N ARG A 140 -21.54 0.97 -0.72
CA ARG A 140 -22.53 -0.01 -0.26
C ARG A 140 -22.08 -1.46 -0.45
N HIS A 141 -21.45 -1.80 -1.58
CA HIS A 141 -20.85 -3.12 -1.75
C HIS A 141 -19.75 -3.35 -0.71
N LEU A 142 -18.85 -2.37 -0.53
CA LEU A 142 -17.75 -2.49 0.42
C LEU A 142 -18.25 -2.73 1.84
N LEU A 143 -19.18 -1.91 2.33
CA LEU A 143 -19.75 -2.07 3.67
C LEU A 143 -20.46 -3.42 3.83
N TYR A 144 -21.19 -3.87 2.80
CA TYR A 144 -21.88 -5.17 2.82
C TYR A 144 -20.93 -6.35 3.04
N TYR A 145 -19.76 -6.34 2.38
CA TYR A 145 -18.78 -7.42 2.52
C TYR A 145 -17.84 -7.22 3.71
N LEU A 146 -17.44 -5.97 3.98
CA LEU A 146 -16.35 -5.68 4.92
C LEU A 146 -16.78 -5.82 6.38
N HIS A 147 -18.01 -5.42 6.74
CA HIS A 147 -18.48 -5.56 8.14
C HIS A 147 -18.43 -7.00 8.65
N PRO A 148 -19.10 -7.98 8.01
CA PRO A 148 -19.06 -9.37 8.48
C PRO A 148 -17.65 -9.96 8.39
N PHE A 149 -16.87 -9.57 7.38
CA PHE A 149 -15.47 -9.96 7.22
C PHE A 149 -14.61 -9.56 8.43
N LEU A 150 -14.68 -8.29 8.85
CA LEU A 150 -13.91 -7.78 9.99
C LEU A 150 -14.42 -8.32 11.34
N GLN A 151 -15.73 -8.49 11.49
CA GLN A 151 -16.31 -9.09 12.70
C GLN A 151 -15.80 -10.51 12.93
N ARG A 152 -15.71 -11.33 11.88
CA ARG A 152 -15.13 -12.69 11.97
C ARG A 152 -13.67 -12.69 12.37
N GLN A 153 -12.91 -11.65 12.08
CA GLN A 153 -11.51 -11.54 12.50
C GLN A 153 -11.34 -11.16 13.98
N GLN A 154 -12.45 -10.92 14.70
CA GLN A 154 -12.46 -10.55 16.11
C GLN A 154 -11.62 -9.30 16.43
N LEU A 155 -11.62 -8.34 15.50
CA LEU A 155 -10.94 -7.05 15.65
C LEU A 155 -11.82 -6.06 16.41
N GLN A 156 -11.20 -5.13 17.12
CA GLN A 156 -11.83 -3.82 17.32
C GLN A 156 -11.58 -2.99 16.08
N TYR A 157 -12.62 -2.43 15.48
CA TYR A 157 -12.44 -1.63 14.27
C TYR A 157 -13.37 -0.42 14.20
N GLY A 158 -12.94 0.55 13.41
CA GLY A 158 -13.75 1.69 12.96
C GLY A 158 -13.58 1.92 11.46
N ILE A 159 -14.66 2.24 10.77
CA ILE A 159 -14.63 2.58 9.34
C ILE A 159 -14.80 4.10 9.17
N TYR A 160 -13.83 4.73 8.51
CA TYR A 160 -13.79 6.15 8.21
C TYR A 160 -13.87 6.35 6.69
N VAL A 161 -14.94 7.01 6.24
CA VAL A 161 -15.12 7.40 4.84
C VAL A 161 -14.75 8.87 4.73
N ILE A 162 -13.70 9.17 3.97
CA ILE A 162 -13.16 10.50 3.81
C ILE A 162 -13.69 11.07 2.50
N HIS A 163 -14.78 11.84 2.63
CA HIS A 163 -15.47 12.46 1.53
C HIS A 163 -14.78 13.76 1.11
N GLN A 164 -14.32 13.82 -0.15
CA GLN A 164 -13.76 15.04 -0.72
C GLN A 164 -14.88 16.02 -1.08
N ALA A 165 -14.91 17.18 -0.43
CA ALA A 165 -15.87 18.22 -0.75
C ALA A 165 -15.59 18.86 -2.13
N GLY A 166 -16.66 19.29 -2.80
CA GLY A 166 -16.60 19.98 -4.07
C GLY A 166 -16.19 19.11 -5.27
N ASN A 167 -16.00 19.78 -6.41
CA ASN A 167 -15.85 19.14 -7.73
C ASN A 167 -14.41 19.24 -8.30
N SER A 168 -13.43 19.65 -7.50
CA SER A 168 -12.02 19.73 -7.91
C SER A 168 -11.44 18.35 -8.19
N THR A 169 -10.28 18.25 -8.82
CA THR A 169 -9.64 16.95 -9.07
C THR A 169 -9.52 16.11 -7.80
N PHE A 170 -9.83 14.82 -7.90
CA PHE A 170 -9.76 13.88 -6.79
C PHE A 170 -8.30 13.69 -6.37
N ASN A 171 -8.05 13.59 -5.07
CA ASN A 171 -6.71 13.35 -4.55
C ASN A 171 -6.74 12.26 -3.47
N ARG A 172 -6.56 11.03 -3.93
CA ARG A 172 -6.64 9.83 -3.10
C ARG A 172 -5.66 9.87 -1.92
N ALA A 173 -4.38 10.11 -2.18
CA ALA A 173 -3.33 10.09 -1.17
C ALA A 173 -3.52 11.19 -0.10
N LYS A 174 -3.92 12.40 -0.51
CA LYS A 174 -4.22 13.49 0.42
C LYS A 174 -5.44 13.19 1.31
N LEU A 175 -6.50 12.58 0.76
CA LEU A 175 -7.66 12.15 1.56
C LEU A 175 -7.29 11.06 2.58
N LEU A 176 -6.40 10.13 2.21
CA LEU A 176 -5.89 9.12 3.15
C LEU A 176 -5.12 9.78 4.30
N ASN A 177 -4.28 10.80 4.03
CA ASN A 177 -3.62 11.60 5.08
C ASN A 177 -4.65 12.28 6.02
N VAL A 178 -5.72 12.88 5.46
CA VAL A 178 -6.81 13.47 6.26
C VAL A 178 -7.45 12.40 7.15
N GLY A 179 -7.78 11.25 6.59
CA GLY A 179 -8.40 10.16 7.33
C GLY A 179 -7.53 9.60 8.44
N VAL A 180 -6.22 9.44 8.21
CA VAL A 180 -5.29 9.04 9.28
C VAL A 180 -5.27 10.09 10.39
N LYS A 181 -5.15 11.38 10.03
CA LYS A 181 -5.11 12.46 11.02
C LYS A 181 -6.36 12.51 11.88
N GLU A 182 -7.55 12.35 11.28
CA GLU A 182 -8.81 12.38 12.02
C GLU A 182 -9.08 11.08 12.79
N ALA A 183 -8.71 9.91 12.26
CA ALA A 183 -8.89 8.64 12.97
C ALA A 183 -8.03 8.57 14.24
N LEU A 184 -6.79 9.06 14.19
CA LEU A 184 -5.88 9.12 15.34
C LEU A 184 -6.30 10.11 16.42
N ARG A 185 -7.29 10.99 16.16
CA ARG A 185 -7.92 11.84 17.18
C ARG A 185 -9.02 11.14 17.96
N ASP A 186 -9.63 10.12 17.36
CA ASP A 186 -10.79 9.43 17.95
C ASP A 186 -10.41 8.26 18.84
N GLU A 187 -9.31 7.59 18.53
CA GLU A 187 -8.84 6.42 19.26
C GLU A 187 -7.34 6.19 19.00
N GLU A 188 -6.68 5.56 19.95
CA GLU A 188 -5.35 4.99 19.75
C GLU A 188 -5.47 3.73 18.90
N TRP A 189 -5.30 3.86 17.59
CA TRP A 189 -5.34 2.71 16.67
C TRP A 189 -3.99 1.99 16.64
N ASP A 190 -4.00 0.66 16.63
CA ASP A 190 -2.79 -0.14 16.45
C ASP A 190 -2.43 -0.27 14.96
N CYS A 191 -3.45 -0.21 14.11
CA CYS A 191 -3.31 -0.41 12.67
C CYS A 191 -4.18 0.55 11.85
N LEU A 192 -3.59 1.09 10.79
CA LEU A 192 -4.25 1.92 9.78
C LEU A 192 -4.38 1.09 8.49
N PHE A 193 -5.61 0.81 8.07
CA PHE A 193 -5.94 0.14 6.82
C PHE A 193 -6.40 1.17 5.79
N LEU A 194 -5.58 1.40 4.78
CA LEU A 194 -5.80 2.43 3.76
C LEU A 194 -6.36 1.73 2.52
N HIS A 195 -7.62 2.03 2.18
CA HIS A 195 -8.45 1.09 1.44
C HIS A 195 -9.24 1.75 0.33
N ASP A 196 -9.06 1.31 -0.92
CA ASP A 196 -9.88 1.74 -2.04
C ASP A 196 -11.34 1.28 -1.89
N VAL A 197 -12.30 2.15 -2.22
CA VAL A 197 -13.73 1.88 -2.03
C VAL A 197 -14.26 0.71 -2.89
N ASP A 198 -13.54 0.35 -3.96
CA ASP A 198 -13.98 -0.61 -4.96
C ASP A 198 -13.28 -1.98 -4.86
N LEU A 199 -12.43 -2.21 -3.87
CA LEU A 199 -11.71 -3.49 -3.71
C LEU A 199 -12.30 -4.32 -2.59
N ILE A 200 -12.93 -5.45 -2.91
CA ILE A 200 -13.51 -6.36 -1.92
C ILE A 200 -12.58 -7.54 -1.65
N PRO A 201 -12.17 -7.82 -0.40
CA PRO A 201 -11.37 -9.01 -0.10
C PRO A 201 -12.17 -10.29 -0.31
N GLU A 202 -11.55 -11.30 -0.94
CA GLU A 202 -12.21 -12.58 -1.28
C GLU A 202 -11.85 -13.73 -0.33
N ASN A 203 -11.04 -13.50 0.70
CA ASN A 203 -10.68 -14.53 1.68
C ASN A 203 -10.42 -13.90 3.07
N ASP A 204 -11.18 -14.33 4.08
CA ASP A 204 -11.10 -13.76 5.43
C ASP A 204 -9.88 -14.19 6.24
N HIS A 205 -9.03 -15.06 5.69
CA HIS A 205 -7.67 -15.29 6.19
C HIS A 205 -6.72 -14.12 5.85
N ASN A 206 -7.13 -13.19 4.99
CA ASN A 206 -6.42 -11.95 4.77
C ASN A 206 -6.69 -10.99 5.94
N LEU A 207 -5.92 -11.14 7.02
CA LEU A 207 -6.16 -10.42 8.26
C LEU A 207 -5.97 -8.91 8.10
N TYR A 208 -6.95 -8.15 8.60
CA TYR A 208 -6.93 -6.68 8.67
C TYR A 208 -6.20 -6.19 9.92
N THR A 209 -4.99 -6.70 10.09
CA THR A 209 -4.02 -6.33 11.12
C THR A 209 -2.71 -5.93 10.47
N CYS A 210 -1.93 -5.11 11.18
CA CYS A 210 -0.66 -4.61 10.72
C CYS A 210 0.46 -5.57 11.10
N ASP A 211 1.46 -5.66 10.23
CA ASP A 211 2.74 -6.27 10.59
C ASP A 211 3.56 -5.23 11.38
N PRO A 212 4.12 -5.57 12.54
CA PRO A 212 4.81 -4.61 13.39
C PRO A 212 6.11 -4.09 12.77
N TRP A 213 6.72 -4.84 11.84
CA TRP A 213 8.04 -4.56 11.28
C TRP A 213 7.99 -3.90 9.91
N SER A 214 6.94 -4.12 9.13
CA SER A 214 6.89 -3.78 7.71
C SER A 214 5.49 -3.37 7.24
N PRO A 215 5.34 -2.26 6.50
CA PRO A 215 4.10 -1.93 5.81
C PRO A 215 3.60 -3.10 4.96
N LYS A 216 2.33 -3.43 5.09
CA LYS A 216 1.70 -4.59 4.44
C LYS A 216 0.94 -4.15 3.19
N HIS A 217 1.19 -4.78 2.06
CA HIS A 217 0.33 -4.69 0.88
C HIS A 217 -0.56 -5.94 0.85
N VAL A 218 -1.88 -5.78 0.98
CA VAL A 218 -2.80 -6.92 1.13
C VAL A 218 -3.54 -7.29 -0.15
N SER A 219 -3.72 -6.35 -1.08
CA SER A 219 -4.42 -6.54 -2.36
C SER A 219 -3.49 -7.03 -3.48
N ILE A 220 -2.77 -8.12 -3.22
CA ILE A 220 -1.68 -8.58 -4.09
C ILE A 220 -2.17 -9.40 -5.30
N ALA A 221 -3.39 -9.94 -5.25
CA ALA A 221 -4.01 -10.73 -6.31
C ALA A 221 -5.38 -10.15 -6.64
N MET A 222 -5.43 -9.15 -7.51
CA MET A 222 -6.69 -8.53 -7.95
C MET A 222 -7.22 -9.15 -9.23
N ASN A 223 -8.54 -9.37 -9.31
CA ASN A 223 -9.20 -9.89 -10.51
C ASN A 223 -8.88 -9.09 -11.79
N LYS A 224 -8.77 -7.76 -11.69
CA LYS A 224 -8.45 -6.86 -12.83
C LYS A 224 -7.07 -7.11 -13.43
N PHE A 225 -6.17 -7.74 -12.68
CA PHE A 225 -4.81 -8.10 -13.07
C PHE A 225 -4.64 -9.62 -13.18
N GLY A 226 -5.73 -10.36 -13.39
CA GLY A 226 -5.68 -11.82 -13.51
C GLY A 226 -5.16 -12.50 -12.24
N TYR A 227 -5.50 -11.95 -11.06
CA TYR A 227 -5.08 -12.47 -9.75
C TYR A 227 -3.56 -12.57 -9.57
N SER A 228 -2.82 -11.70 -10.26
CA SER A 228 -1.37 -11.62 -10.18
C SER A 228 -0.91 -10.23 -9.78
N LEU A 229 0.21 -10.15 -9.08
CA LEU A 229 0.83 -8.88 -8.72
C LEU A 229 1.37 -8.20 -10.01
N PRO A 230 0.96 -6.97 -10.34
CA PRO A 230 1.37 -6.33 -11.60
C PRO A 230 2.88 -6.16 -11.75
N TYR A 231 3.56 -5.86 -10.65
CA TYR A 231 5.01 -5.72 -10.54
C TYR A 231 5.44 -5.68 -9.06
N ALA A 232 6.71 -5.97 -8.79
CA ALA A 232 7.22 -6.21 -7.44
C ALA A 232 7.07 -5.00 -6.47
N GLN A 233 7.13 -3.78 -7.00
CA GLN A 233 7.02 -2.53 -6.23
C GLN A 233 5.57 -2.05 -6.06
N TYR A 234 4.59 -2.71 -6.69
CA TYR A 234 3.20 -2.29 -6.65
C TYR A 234 2.65 -2.31 -5.21
N PHE A 235 2.13 -1.16 -4.77
CA PHE A 235 1.61 -0.92 -3.41
C PHE A 235 0.22 -0.26 -3.42
N GLY A 236 -0.47 -0.32 -4.56
CA GLY A 236 -1.80 0.26 -4.73
C GLY A 236 -2.94 -0.63 -4.25
N GLY A 237 -4.14 -0.05 -4.21
CA GLY A 237 -5.34 -0.74 -3.74
C GLY A 237 -5.54 -0.65 -2.24
N VAL A 238 -5.13 -1.69 -1.51
CA VAL A 238 -5.31 -1.79 -0.06
C VAL A 238 -3.98 -2.11 0.63
N SER A 239 -3.60 -1.25 1.57
CA SER A 239 -2.37 -1.37 2.36
C SER A 239 -2.63 -1.17 3.85
N ALA A 240 -1.71 -1.65 4.68
CA ALA A 240 -1.79 -1.52 6.12
C ALA A 240 -0.46 -1.05 6.72
N LEU A 241 -0.52 -0.06 7.61
CA LEU A 241 0.64 0.50 8.30
C LEU A 241 0.28 0.74 9.75
N THR A 242 1.21 0.48 10.67
CA THR A 242 1.06 1.01 12.02
C THR A 242 1.16 2.55 11.98
N PRO A 243 0.55 3.29 12.93
CA PRO A 243 0.71 4.74 12.99
C PRO A 243 2.19 5.18 12.97
N ASN A 244 3.05 4.44 13.68
CA ASN A 244 4.50 4.70 13.70
C ASN A 244 5.14 4.52 12.31
N GLN A 245 4.80 3.44 11.59
CA GLN A 245 5.30 3.24 10.22
C GLN A 245 4.82 4.36 9.29
N TYR A 246 3.55 4.76 9.40
CA TYR A 246 2.97 5.83 8.59
C TYR A 246 3.67 7.17 8.83
N LEU A 247 3.88 7.55 10.09
CA LEU A 247 4.57 8.80 10.44
C LEU A 247 6.06 8.76 10.08
N LYS A 248 6.72 7.61 10.22
CA LYS A 248 8.14 7.42 9.84
C LYS A 248 8.40 7.76 8.36
N MET A 249 7.42 7.52 7.49
CA MET A 249 7.50 7.83 6.07
C MET A 249 6.90 9.19 5.69
N ASN A 250 6.62 10.06 6.69
CA ASN A 250 5.91 11.34 6.53
C ASN A 250 4.53 11.16 5.86
N GLY A 251 3.85 10.04 6.10
CA GLY A 251 2.61 9.68 5.40
C GLY A 251 2.72 9.72 3.88
N PHE A 252 1.60 10.02 3.22
CA PHE A 252 1.44 9.90 1.77
C PHE A 252 1.63 11.25 1.05
N PRO A 253 1.99 11.29 -0.25
CA PRO A 253 2.17 12.54 -0.98
C PRO A 253 0.85 13.30 -1.14
N ASN A 254 0.86 14.63 -1.03
CA ASN A 254 -0.34 15.45 -1.23
C ASN A 254 -0.46 16.03 -2.65
N GLU A 255 0.57 15.91 -3.49
CA GLU A 255 0.63 16.56 -4.81
C GLU A 255 0.04 15.75 -5.98
N TYR A 256 -0.40 14.51 -5.73
CA TYR A 256 -1.03 13.66 -6.75
C TYR A 256 -2.52 13.96 -6.91
N TRP A 257 -2.81 14.99 -7.71
CA TRP A 257 -4.15 15.32 -8.17
C TRP A 257 -4.49 14.53 -9.45
N GLY A 258 -5.50 13.66 -9.36
CA GLY A 258 -5.92 12.76 -10.43
C GLY A 258 -5.31 11.36 -10.27
N TRP A 259 -5.52 10.51 -11.28
CA TRP A 259 -5.14 9.11 -11.23
C TRP A 259 -3.65 8.89 -11.57
N GLY A 260 -2.98 8.09 -10.74
CA GLY A 260 -1.74 7.39 -11.07
C GLY A 260 -0.46 7.97 -10.44
N GLY A 261 0.46 7.06 -10.10
CA GLY A 261 1.82 7.32 -9.64
C GLY A 261 1.98 7.50 -8.13
N GLU A 262 0.92 7.79 -7.40
CA GLU A 262 0.97 8.01 -5.95
C GLU A 262 1.31 6.74 -5.19
N ASP A 263 0.79 5.58 -5.64
CA ASP A 263 1.09 4.28 -5.02
C ASP A 263 2.58 3.89 -5.18
N ASP A 264 3.19 4.25 -6.31
CA ASP A 264 4.61 4.00 -6.56
C ASP A 264 5.50 4.97 -5.76
N ASP A 265 5.04 6.21 -5.55
CA ASP A 265 5.66 7.17 -4.64
C ASP A 265 5.64 6.63 -3.20
N ILE A 266 4.48 6.16 -2.73
CA ILE A 266 4.33 5.52 -1.42
C ILE A 266 5.26 4.31 -1.27
N ALA A 267 5.32 3.42 -2.26
CA ALA A 267 6.25 2.29 -2.26
C ALA A 267 7.73 2.75 -2.15
N THR A 268 8.07 3.84 -2.83
CA THR A 268 9.40 4.45 -2.76
C THR A 268 9.67 5.02 -1.37
N ARG A 269 8.70 5.70 -0.74
CA ARG A 269 8.80 6.22 0.63
C ARG A 269 9.01 5.12 1.66
N VAL A 270 8.31 3.99 1.54
CA VAL A 270 8.52 2.81 2.41
C VAL A 270 9.99 2.39 2.38
N ARG A 271 10.60 2.33 1.18
CA ARG A 271 12.02 2.00 1.02
C ARG A 271 12.94 3.09 1.58
N LEU A 272 12.65 4.37 1.32
CA LEU A 272 13.46 5.50 1.81
C LEU A 272 13.43 5.61 3.34
N ALA A 273 12.32 5.23 3.98
CA ALA A 273 12.19 5.12 5.43
C ALA A 273 12.86 3.85 6.01
N GLY A 274 13.58 3.07 5.19
CA GLY A 274 14.30 1.86 5.59
C GLY A 274 13.39 0.68 5.90
N MET A 275 12.16 0.66 5.39
CA MET A 275 11.20 -0.42 5.59
C MET A 275 11.07 -1.28 4.32
N LYS A 276 10.52 -2.48 4.46
CA LYS A 276 10.20 -3.39 3.35
C LYS A 276 8.69 -3.58 3.26
N ILE A 277 8.20 -3.89 2.07
CA ILE A 277 6.80 -4.23 1.86
C ILE A 277 6.60 -5.71 2.22
N SER A 278 5.74 -5.97 3.20
CA SER A 278 5.26 -7.31 3.54
C SER A 278 4.00 -7.64 2.73
N ARG A 279 3.79 -8.91 2.40
CA ARG A 279 2.63 -9.39 1.62
C ARG A 279 2.14 -10.72 2.17
N PRO A 280 0.81 -10.95 2.23
CA PRO A 280 0.28 -12.28 2.49
C PRO A 280 0.63 -13.23 1.32
N PRO A 281 0.46 -14.55 1.49
CA PRO A 281 0.51 -15.49 0.36
C PRO A 281 -0.52 -15.11 -0.72
N ILE A 282 -0.18 -15.36 -1.99
CA ILE A 282 -1.09 -15.09 -3.12
C ILE A 282 -2.44 -15.77 -2.91
N SER A 283 -2.45 -17.01 -2.39
CA SER A 283 -3.67 -17.78 -2.10
C SER A 283 -4.62 -17.12 -1.09
N VAL A 284 -4.18 -16.10 -0.36
CA VAL A 284 -4.96 -15.36 0.64
C VAL A 284 -5.27 -13.94 0.17
N GLY A 285 -4.32 -13.29 -0.52
CA GLY A 285 -4.39 -11.88 -0.93
C GLY A 285 -5.34 -11.56 -2.09
N HIS A 286 -6.41 -12.33 -2.28
CA HIS A 286 -7.37 -12.15 -3.37
C HIS A 286 -8.32 -10.98 -3.11
N TYR A 287 -8.48 -10.12 -4.12
CA TYR A 287 -9.46 -9.04 -4.12
C TYR A 287 -10.23 -8.98 -5.44
N LYS A 288 -11.51 -8.64 -5.34
CA LYS A 288 -12.37 -8.36 -6.48
C LYS A 288 -12.66 -6.88 -6.58
N MET A 289 -12.30 -6.29 -7.71
CA MET A 289 -12.62 -4.90 -8.03
C MET A 289 -14.05 -4.78 -8.56
N VAL A 290 -14.83 -3.85 -7.98
CA VAL A 290 -16.10 -3.39 -8.53
C VAL A 290 -15.80 -2.65 -9.83
N LYS A 291 -16.32 -3.16 -10.95
CA LYS A 291 -16.03 -2.59 -12.27
C LYS A 291 -16.63 -1.18 -12.39
N HIS A 292 -15.84 -0.26 -12.94
CA HIS A 292 -16.30 1.07 -13.31
C HIS A 292 -15.54 1.60 -14.54
N LYS A 293 -16.11 2.62 -15.19
CA LYS A 293 -15.42 3.40 -16.22
C LYS A 293 -14.55 4.48 -15.55
N GLY A 294 -13.68 5.17 -16.30
CA GLY A 294 -12.95 6.31 -15.74
C GLY A 294 -13.90 7.33 -15.13
N ASP A 295 -13.54 7.88 -13.96
CA ASP A 295 -14.40 8.83 -13.24
C ASP A 295 -14.06 10.27 -13.66
N GLN A 296 -15.10 11.07 -13.85
CA GLN A 296 -14.94 12.51 -14.02
C GLN A 296 -14.30 13.12 -12.76
N GLY A 297 -13.29 13.96 -12.96
CA GLY A 297 -12.51 14.55 -11.87
C GLY A 297 -11.49 13.61 -11.26
N ASN A 298 -11.26 12.42 -11.82
CA ASN A 298 -10.14 11.53 -11.49
C ASN A 298 -9.40 11.10 -12.77
N GLU A 299 -9.26 12.03 -13.70
CA GLU A 299 -8.53 11.81 -14.94
C GLU A 299 -7.06 11.47 -14.66
N GLU A 300 -6.44 10.79 -15.62
CA GLU A 300 -5.03 10.45 -15.54
C GLU A 300 -4.18 11.72 -15.33
N ASN A 301 -3.38 11.72 -14.27
CA ASN A 301 -2.52 12.85 -13.93
C ASN A 301 -1.36 12.93 -14.96
N PRO A 302 -1.26 14.01 -15.75
CA PRO A 302 -0.22 14.16 -16.77
C PRO A 302 1.18 14.36 -16.14
N HIS A 303 1.25 14.75 -14.87
CA HIS A 303 2.50 15.04 -14.15
C HIS A 303 2.94 13.88 -13.24
N ARG A 304 2.26 12.74 -13.27
CA ARG A 304 2.54 11.62 -12.34
C ARG A 304 3.99 11.15 -12.36
N PHE A 305 4.65 11.17 -13.52
CA PHE A 305 6.03 10.75 -13.65
C PHE A 305 7.01 11.83 -13.20
N ASP A 306 6.71 13.11 -13.44
CA ASP A 306 7.50 14.22 -12.91
C ASP A 306 7.51 14.22 -11.38
N LEU A 307 6.35 13.92 -10.77
CA LEU A 307 6.22 13.76 -9.33
C LEU A 307 7.03 12.56 -8.83
N LEU A 308 6.90 11.41 -9.50
CA LEU A 308 7.58 10.17 -9.10
C LEU A 308 9.11 10.28 -9.17
N ILE A 309 9.64 11.00 -10.15
CA ILE A 309 11.09 11.26 -10.25
C ILE A 309 11.57 12.10 -9.05
N ARG A 310 10.72 12.98 -8.51
CA ARG A 310 11.07 13.90 -7.43
C ARG A 310 10.90 13.29 -6.04
N THR A 311 10.27 12.11 -5.91
CA THR A 311 9.97 11.47 -4.62
C THR A 311 11.19 11.42 -3.70
N GLN A 312 12.37 11.02 -4.20
CA GLN A 312 13.59 10.91 -3.40
C GLN A 312 13.99 12.22 -2.70
N ARG A 313 13.69 13.38 -3.31
CA ARG A 313 14.03 14.70 -2.78
C ARG A 313 12.89 15.33 -1.99
N MET A 314 11.65 15.02 -2.36
CA MET A 314 10.46 15.72 -1.88
C MET A 314 9.71 15.01 -0.76
N TRP A 315 9.95 13.71 -0.52
CA TRP A 315 9.14 12.94 0.43
C TRP A 315 9.15 13.46 1.88
N THR A 316 10.23 14.13 2.30
CA THR A 316 10.33 14.76 3.62
C THR A 316 9.65 16.14 3.70
N GLN A 317 9.29 16.74 2.56
CA GLN A 317 8.68 18.07 2.46
C GLN A 317 7.19 18.00 2.08
N ASP A 318 6.79 17.00 1.30
CA ASP A 318 5.40 16.72 0.95
C ASP A 318 4.89 15.49 1.69
N GLY A 319 3.96 15.65 2.61
CA GLY A 319 3.36 14.55 3.35
C GLY A 319 2.45 14.99 4.50
N MET A 320 2.45 14.25 5.59
CA MET A 320 1.70 14.58 6.80
C MET A 320 2.10 15.93 7.39
N ASN A 321 3.37 16.30 7.29
CA ASN A 321 3.88 17.59 7.77
C ASN A 321 3.39 18.80 6.95
N SER A 322 3.02 18.63 5.69
CA SER A 322 2.51 19.67 4.80
C SER A 322 1.01 19.56 4.51
N LEU A 323 0.32 18.63 5.20
CA LEU A 323 -1.10 18.37 5.02
C LEU A 323 -1.95 19.60 5.39
N THR A 324 -2.64 20.15 4.39
CA THR A 324 -3.59 21.26 4.52
C THR A 324 -4.98 20.84 4.07
N TYR A 325 -5.99 21.11 4.89
CA TYR A 325 -7.41 20.86 4.62
C TYR A 325 -8.29 21.62 5.63
N THR A 326 -9.56 21.79 5.29
CA THR A 326 -10.61 22.26 6.20
C THR A 326 -11.58 21.12 6.45
N LEU A 327 -11.79 20.79 7.73
CA LEU A 327 -12.83 19.84 8.14
C LEU A 327 -14.19 20.54 8.08
N LEU A 328 -15.06 20.12 7.17
CA LEU A 328 -16.39 20.71 7.01
C LEU A 328 -17.44 20.02 7.88
N ALA A 329 -17.38 18.68 7.96
CA ALA A 329 -18.31 17.90 8.77
C ALA A 329 -17.70 16.57 9.22
N LYS A 330 -18.16 16.09 10.37
CA LYS A 330 -17.87 14.75 10.90
C LYS A 330 -19.15 14.12 11.43
N GLU A 331 -19.64 13.09 10.77
CA GLU A 331 -20.96 12.49 11.02
C GLU A 331 -20.83 11.00 11.32
N LEU A 332 -21.42 10.57 12.43
CA LEU A 332 -21.44 9.16 12.82
C LEU A 332 -22.67 8.47 12.22
N HIS A 333 -22.53 7.84 11.05
CA HIS A 333 -23.60 7.02 10.47
C HIS A 333 -23.64 5.62 11.11
N PRO A 334 -24.71 4.84 10.93
CA PRO A 334 -24.78 3.49 11.52
C PRO A 334 -23.61 2.57 11.16
N LEU A 335 -23.09 2.67 9.93
CA LEU A 335 -22.11 1.73 9.37
C LEU A 335 -20.70 2.32 9.21
N TYR A 336 -20.52 3.62 9.32
CA TYR A 336 -19.23 4.29 9.15
C TYR A 336 -19.26 5.70 9.74
N THR A 337 -18.09 6.28 9.94
CA THR A 337 -17.91 7.70 10.23
C THR A 337 -17.63 8.43 8.92
N ASN A 338 -18.48 9.37 8.55
CA ASN A 338 -18.27 10.24 7.40
C ASN A 338 -17.45 11.46 7.82
N ILE A 339 -16.36 11.74 7.11
CA ILE A 339 -15.54 12.93 7.30
C ILE A 339 -15.56 13.68 5.98
N THR A 340 -16.22 14.84 5.96
CA THR A 340 -16.23 15.70 4.78
C THR A 340 -15.14 16.75 4.91
N ALA A 341 -14.18 16.73 3.99
CA ALA A 341 -13.02 17.60 4.00
C ALA A 341 -12.88 18.38 2.68
N ASP A 342 -12.63 19.68 2.79
CA ASP A 342 -12.10 20.48 1.69
C ASP A 342 -10.58 20.39 1.71
N ILE A 343 -9.99 19.81 0.67
CA ILE A 343 -8.55 19.61 0.54
C ILE A 343 -7.90 20.64 -0.41
N GLY A 344 -8.65 21.65 -0.84
CA GLY A 344 -8.25 22.63 -1.83
C GLY A 344 -8.31 22.11 -3.27
N THR A 345 -7.62 22.82 -4.17
CA THR A 345 -7.59 22.53 -5.61
C THR A 345 -6.18 22.25 -6.10
N ASP A 346 -6.03 21.58 -7.25
CA ASP A 346 -4.72 21.44 -7.90
C ASP A 346 -4.12 22.84 -8.19
N PRO A 347 -2.99 23.21 -7.56
CA PRO A 347 -2.37 24.53 -7.74
C PRO A 347 -1.89 24.77 -9.17
N ARG A 348 -1.70 23.72 -9.98
CA ARG A 348 -1.25 23.81 -11.38
C ARG A 348 -2.36 24.30 -12.31
N VAL A 349 -3.63 24.04 -11.98
CA VAL A 349 -4.78 24.53 -12.76
C VAL A 349 -4.89 26.06 -12.70
N LEU A 350 -4.56 26.66 -11.55
CA LEU A 350 -4.55 28.11 -11.37
C LEU A 350 -3.38 28.79 -12.11
N LYS A 351 -2.22 28.13 -12.19
CA LYS A 351 -1.05 28.62 -12.95
C LYS A 351 -1.29 28.60 -14.45
N GLY A 352 -2.03 27.62 -14.97
CA GLY A 352 -2.40 27.58 -16.39
C GLY A 352 -3.37 28.69 -16.84
N ARG A 353 -4.11 29.31 -15.91
CA ARG A 353 -5.01 30.44 -16.21
C ARG A 353 -4.33 31.82 -16.10
N LYS A 354 -3.24 31.95 -15.35
CA LYS A 354 -2.45 33.19 -15.28
C LYS A 354 -1.33 33.17 -16.33
N GLY A 355 -1.68 33.61 -17.54
CA GLY A 355 -0.73 34.09 -18.55
C GLY A 355 -0.07 33.01 -19.41
N SER A 356 -0.65 32.76 -20.58
CA SER A 356 0.14 32.34 -21.74
C SER A 356 1.08 33.48 -22.11
N VAL A 357 2.34 33.37 -21.68
CA VAL A 357 3.43 34.17 -22.26
C VAL A 357 3.60 33.69 -23.70
N PRO A 358 3.50 34.56 -24.72
CA PRO A 358 3.74 34.17 -26.10
C PRO A 358 5.23 33.84 -26.24
N GLY A 359 5.59 32.60 -26.60
CA GLY A 359 6.96 32.29 -27.01
C GLY A 359 7.53 30.91 -26.69
N PHE A 360 6.91 30.11 -25.82
CA PHE A 360 7.34 28.73 -25.61
C PHE A 360 6.22 27.77 -25.97
N GLY A 361 6.21 27.33 -27.23
CA GLY A 361 5.37 26.24 -27.70
C GLY A 361 5.66 25.00 -26.86
N GLY A 362 4.70 24.62 -26.01
CA GLY A 362 4.77 23.41 -25.23
C GLY A 362 4.92 22.21 -26.16
N GLN A 363 6.03 21.48 -26.01
CA GLN A 363 6.13 20.12 -26.54
C GLN A 363 4.96 19.31 -25.98
N LYS A 364 3.99 18.99 -26.84
CA LYS A 364 3.05 17.91 -26.57
C LYS A 364 3.86 16.62 -26.48
N TYR A 365 4.07 16.12 -25.26
CA TYR A 365 4.64 14.80 -25.06
C TYR A 365 3.79 13.78 -25.82
N LYS A 366 4.43 13.03 -26.72
CA LYS A 366 3.79 11.96 -27.48
C LYS A 366 3.26 10.92 -26.49
N THR A 367 1.99 10.57 -26.63
CA THR A 367 1.21 9.56 -25.87
C THR A 367 1.77 8.12 -25.93
N GLY A 368 2.98 7.90 -26.46
CA GLY A 368 3.64 6.59 -26.58
C GLY A 368 4.61 6.23 -25.45
N THR A 369 4.96 7.17 -24.55
CA THR A 369 6.05 6.97 -23.56
C THR A 369 5.61 6.27 -22.26
N ASN A 370 4.32 6.09 -22.02
CA ASN A 370 3.81 5.50 -20.76
C ASN A 370 4.25 4.04 -20.57
N HIS A 371 4.36 3.27 -21.66
CA HIS A 371 4.82 1.88 -21.58
C HIS A 371 6.33 1.80 -21.36
N GLU A 372 7.12 2.53 -22.15
CA GLU A 372 8.59 2.54 -22.05
C GLU A 372 9.07 3.09 -20.71
N PHE A 373 8.48 4.18 -20.22
CA PHE A 373 8.80 4.75 -18.91
C PHE A 373 8.42 3.80 -17.77
N ARG A 374 7.27 3.12 -17.86
CA ARG A 374 6.89 2.08 -16.90
C ARG A 374 7.93 0.95 -16.91
N GLN A 375 8.36 0.48 -18.08
CA GLN A 375 9.41 -0.54 -18.18
C GLN A 375 10.76 -0.04 -17.63
N GLU A 376 11.11 1.24 -17.85
CA GLU A 376 12.34 1.85 -17.34
C GLU A 376 12.36 1.93 -15.81
N MET A 377 11.25 2.33 -15.19
CA MET A 377 11.11 2.36 -13.73
C MET A 377 11.09 0.94 -13.12
N LEU A 378 10.54 -0.04 -13.84
CA LEU A 378 10.59 -1.45 -13.46
C LEU A 378 12.03 -2.01 -13.54
N HIS A 379 12.81 -1.62 -14.54
CA HIS A 379 14.20 -2.09 -14.75
C HIS A 379 15.24 -1.39 -13.87
N LYS A 380 15.07 -0.11 -13.51
CA LYS A 380 16.05 0.64 -12.68
C LYS A 380 16.08 0.25 -11.19
N THR A 381 15.43 -0.84 -10.79
CA THR A 381 15.34 -1.28 -9.38
C THR A 381 16.24 -2.47 -9.00
N HIS A 382 17.26 -2.80 -9.79
CA HIS A 382 18.44 -3.50 -9.27
C HIS A 382 19.41 -2.49 -8.63
N PRO A 383 20.14 -2.86 -7.56
CA PRO A 383 21.02 -1.92 -6.88
C PRO A 383 22.13 -1.51 -7.85
N ALA A 384 22.00 -0.34 -8.46
CA ALA A 384 23.13 0.30 -9.10
C ALA A 384 24.17 0.47 -7.98
N LYS A 385 25.26 -0.29 -8.07
CA LYS A 385 26.50 0.01 -7.35
C LYS A 385 26.78 1.48 -7.62
N LEU A 386 26.73 2.32 -6.60
CA LEU A 386 27.24 3.69 -6.68
C LEU A 386 28.77 3.60 -6.89
N PRO A 387 29.34 4.13 -7.98
CA PRO A 387 30.74 4.53 -7.97
C PRO A 387 30.80 6.04 -7.68
N TRP A 388 31.88 6.46 -7.04
CA TRP A 388 32.38 7.84 -6.93
C TRP A 388 31.63 8.84 -6.01
N ALA A 389 31.69 8.61 -4.69
CA ALA A 389 31.64 9.70 -3.69
C ALA A 389 32.26 9.30 -2.34
N MET A 390 33.26 8.40 -2.35
CA MET A 390 34.06 8.06 -1.16
C MET A 390 35.52 7.88 -1.56
N ALA A 391 36.12 8.96 -2.04
CA ALA A 391 37.56 9.17 -2.02
C ALA A 391 37.74 10.65 -1.66
N ASN A 392 38.50 10.93 -0.60
CA ASN A 392 38.72 12.24 0.03
C ASN A 392 37.73 12.63 1.12
N TRP A 393 37.73 11.86 2.21
CA TRP A 393 37.60 12.42 3.56
C TRP A 393 38.72 11.81 4.42
N GLY A 394 39.93 12.33 4.20
CA GLY A 394 41.02 12.22 5.17
C GLY A 394 40.77 13.24 6.26
N GLU A 395 40.79 12.79 7.51
CA GLU A 395 40.62 13.58 8.72
C GLU A 395 41.61 14.75 8.75
N GLN A 396 41.10 15.98 8.87
CA GLN A 396 41.88 17.11 9.35
C GLN A 396 41.35 17.53 10.73
N PRO A 397 42.21 17.69 11.76
CA PRO A 397 41.77 18.11 13.09
C PRO A 397 41.36 19.60 13.13
N PRO A 398 40.51 20.00 14.10
CA PRO A 398 39.98 21.35 14.19
C PRO A 398 41.05 22.38 14.62
N PRO A 399 40.88 23.68 14.27
CA PRO A 399 41.86 24.71 14.57
C PRO A 399 41.80 25.13 16.05
N LEU A 400 42.98 25.14 16.69
CA LEU A 400 43.19 25.71 18.03
C LEU A 400 43.38 27.23 17.94
N ARG A 401 42.60 27.94 18.75
CA ARG A 401 42.63 29.40 18.92
C ARG A 401 43.76 29.77 19.89
N SER A 402 44.58 30.74 19.52
CA SER A 402 45.70 31.27 20.30
C SER A 402 45.24 32.12 21.49
N GLY A 403 45.91 31.95 22.63
CA GLY A 403 45.81 32.77 23.83
C GLY A 403 46.91 32.39 24.83
N GLN A 404 47.71 33.37 25.24
CA GLN A 404 48.99 33.28 25.94
C GLN A 404 48.93 32.70 27.37
N ALA A 405 50.00 31.98 27.78
CA ALA A 405 50.95 32.39 28.83
C ALA A 405 51.46 31.24 29.73
N ALA A 406 52.80 31.22 29.88
CA ALA A 406 53.62 30.81 31.02
C ALA A 406 53.75 29.33 31.45
N GLY A 407 55.01 28.85 31.43
CA GLY A 407 55.57 28.07 32.54
C GLY A 407 56.14 26.67 32.22
N GLN A 408 57.47 26.58 32.12
CA GLN A 408 58.39 25.55 32.67
C GLN A 408 57.94 24.07 32.68
N GLY A 409 58.68 23.06 32.22
CA GLY A 409 60.03 22.93 31.71
C GLY A 409 60.44 21.44 31.66
N VAL A 410 61.55 21.16 30.96
CA VAL A 410 62.60 20.18 31.32
C VAL A 410 62.42 18.69 30.93
N THR A 411 63.20 18.30 29.89
CA THR A 411 64.01 17.07 29.68
C THR A 411 63.30 15.72 29.46
N THR A 412 63.74 14.78 28.61
CA THR A 412 65.05 14.49 27.99
C THR A 412 64.86 13.49 26.83
N ALA A 413 65.69 13.63 25.78
CA ALA A 413 65.99 12.63 24.74
C ALA A 413 67.03 11.59 25.27
N PRO A 414 67.78 10.78 24.47
CA PRO A 414 67.78 10.54 23.02
C PRO A 414 67.86 9.04 22.63
N GLY A 415 67.62 8.67 21.35
CA GLY A 415 68.69 8.43 20.37
C GLY A 415 68.57 6.98 19.86
N THR A 416 68.91 6.56 18.64
CA THR A 416 69.66 7.15 17.51
C THR A 416 69.58 6.15 16.34
N LYS A 417 69.48 6.67 15.10
CA LYS A 417 70.24 6.34 13.84
C LYS A 417 70.34 4.85 13.40
N SER A 418 70.43 4.45 12.13
CA SER A 418 71.07 4.99 10.91
C SER A 418 70.57 4.17 9.70
N GLU A 419 70.20 4.79 8.58
CA GLU A 419 70.92 4.81 7.28
C GLU A 419 70.68 3.63 6.32
N GLY A 420 70.39 3.95 5.04
CA GLY A 420 70.43 3.06 3.86
C GLY A 420 71.88 2.80 3.41
N PRO A 421 72.22 2.53 2.12
CA PRO A 421 71.49 2.61 0.84
C PRO A 421 71.53 1.24 0.07
N GLY A 422 71.04 1.00 -1.16
CA GLY A 422 71.43 1.56 -2.46
C GLY A 422 72.01 0.49 -3.43
N ALA A 423 71.14 -0.07 -4.29
CA ALA A 423 71.34 -0.51 -5.69
C ALA A 423 72.32 -1.63 -6.16
N VAL A 424 71.86 -2.33 -7.21
CA VAL A 424 72.56 -2.85 -8.44
C VAL A 424 72.62 -4.38 -8.69
N ALA A 425 72.07 -4.75 -9.87
CA ALA A 425 72.37 -5.83 -10.84
C ALA A 425 72.17 -7.34 -10.52
N GLY A 426 71.64 -8.05 -11.53
CA GLY A 426 71.84 -9.49 -11.71
C GLY A 426 70.69 -10.22 -12.43
N GLN A 427 70.89 -10.52 -13.71
CA GLN A 427 69.97 -11.21 -14.62
C GLN A 427 70.48 -12.65 -14.88
N LEU A 428 69.58 -13.64 -15.00
CA LEU A 428 69.64 -14.92 -15.78
C LEU A 428 68.64 -15.92 -15.12
N GLY A 429 67.78 -16.67 -15.79
CA GLY A 429 67.46 -16.83 -17.21
C GLY A 429 66.29 -17.83 -17.38
N SER A 430 65.60 -17.73 -18.53
CA SER A 430 64.85 -18.76 -19.31
C SER A 430 63.84 -19.70 -18.60
N ARG A 431 62.63 -19.99 -19.13
CA ARG A 431 62.26 -20.29 -20.52
C ARG A 431 60.71 -20.40 -20.66
N GLU A 432 60.18 -19.91 -21.79
CA GLU A 432 59.06 -20.37 -22.67
C GLU A 432 57.88 -21.19 -22.07
N GLY A 433 56.59 -20.98 -22.39
CA GLY A 433 55.93 -20.13 -23.39
C GLY A 433 54.41 -20.43 -23.55
N ALA A 434 53.73 -19.48 -24.22
CA ALA A 434 52.47 -19.52 -24.98
C ALA A 434 51.12 -19.85 -24.27
N ALA A 435 50.08 -19.00 -24.25
CA ALA A 435 49.29 -18.40 -25.36
C ALA A 435 48.40 -19.46 -26.07
N TRP A 436 47.14 -19.29 -26.49
CA TRP A 436 46.28 -18.14 -26.78
C TRP A 436 44.82 -18.67 -27.03
N ASP A 437 43.83 -17.82 -26.77
CA ASP A 437 42.51 -17.59 -27.42
C ASP A 437 41.91 -18.57 -28.47
N ASN A 438 40.58 -18.82 -28.42
CA ASN A 438 39.58 -18.48 -29.46
C ASN A 438 38.20 -19.16 -29.28
N THR A 439 37.16 -18.34 -29.19
CA THR A 439 36.02 -18.16 -30.12
C THR A 439 35.35 -19.35 -30.86
N GLN A 440 34.00 -19.39 -30.75
CA GLN A 440 32.96 -19.72 -31.77
C GLN A 440 32.92 -21.10 -32.49
N ARG A 441 31.76 -21.81 -32.46
CA ARG A 441 30.67 -21.84 -33.50
C ARG A 441 29.68 -23.02 -33.34
N LYS A 442 28.51 -22.80 -33.97
CA LYS A 442 27.31 -23.62 -34.22
C LYS A 442 27.52 -25.01 -34.87
N ALA A 443 26.58 -25.94 -34.58
CA ALA A 443 25.63 -26.63 -35.51
C ALA A 443 25.55 -28.18 -35.45
N GLN A 444 24.29 -28.68 -35.46
CA GLN A 444 23.76 -29.98 -35.98
C GLN A 444 24.15 -31.28 -35.23
N GLY A 445 23.33 -32.35 -35.12
CA GLY A 445 21.98 -32.70 -35.58
C GLY A 445 21.66 -34.19 -35.29
N GLY A 446 20.36 -34.57 -35.35
CA GLY A 446 19.81 -35.94 -35.54
C GLY A 446 19.60 -36.83 -34.29
N ALA A 447 18.73 -37.86 -34.22
CA ALA A 447 17.50 -38.31 -34.91
C ALA A 447 17.01 -39.61 -34.20
N ALA A 448 15.77 -40.07 -34.50
CA ALA A 448 15.16 -41.41 -34.29
C ALA A 448 14.40 -41.70 -32.95
N GLN A 449 13.29 -42.46 -32.85
CA GLN A 449 12.17 -42.89 -33.73
C GLN A 449 11.20 -43.78 -32.88
N GLY A 450 9.91 -43.82 -33.26
CA GLY A 450 8.95 -44.91 -32.95
C GLY A 450 7.84 -44.59 -31.92
N THR A 451 6.55 -44.90 -32.06
CA THR A 451 5.72 -45.52 -33.12
C THR A 451 4.24 -45.30 -32.72
N GLN A 452 3.33 -45.03 -33.67
CA GLN A 452 1.86 -45.08 -33.48
C GLN A 452 1.30 -46.52 -33.57
N PRO A 453 0.00 -46.76 -33.33
CA PRO A 453 -0.97 -46.67 -34.44
C PRO A 453 -2.27 -45.89 -34.13
N SER A 454 -2.81 -45.33 -35.22
CA SER A 454 -4.07 -44.58 -35.37
C SER A 454 -5.31 -45.48 -35.43
N ALA A 455 -6.49 -44.90 -35.15
CA ALA A 455 -7.73 -45.23 -35.85
C ALA A 455 -8.49 -43.93 -36.18
N ASN A 456 -8.79 -43.75 -37.46
CA ASN A 456 -9.39 -42.58 -38.10
C ASN A 456 -10.88 -42.83 -38.42
N ILE A 457 -11.75 -41.84 -38.11
CA ILE A 457 -12.64 -41.05 -39.02
C ILE A 457 -13.57 -41.85 -39.98
N PRO A 458 -14.90 -41.58 -40.08
CA PRO A 458 -15.32 -40.47 -40.94
C PRO A 458 -16.59 -39.63 -40.62
N PRO A 459 -16.70 -38.46 -41.30
CA PRO A 459 -17.75 -37.44 -41.10
C PRO A 459 -18.87 -37.55 -42.14
N ARG A 460 -20.01 -36.86 -41.93
CA ARG A 460 -20.93 -36.38 -42.99
C ARG A 460 -22.00 -35.39 -42.46
N SER A 461 -21.80 -34.13 -42.84
CA SER A 461 -22.64 -33.10 -43.54
C SER A 461 -24.18 -33.27 -43.74
N PRO A 462 -24.90 -32.34 -44.41
CA PRO A 462 -25.79 -31.28 -43.86
C PRO A 462 -27.24 -31.36 -44.42
N ASP A 463 -28.05 -30.30 -44.22
CA ASP A 463 -29.38 -29.94 -44.83
C ASP A 463 -30.49 -29.73 -43.76
N ALA A 464 -31.42 -28.76 -43.83
CA ALA A 464 -31.62 -27.56 -44.63
C ALA A 464 -32.80 -26.74 -44.06
N LEU A 465 -32.84 -25.44 -44.40
CA LEU A 465 -34.02 -24.55 -44.60
C LEU A 465 -34.88 -24.19 -43.34
N GLN A 466 -35.32 -22.93 -43.11
CA GLN A 466 -35.85 -21.97 -44.07
C GLN A 466 -36.01 -20.53 -43.50
N HIS A 467 -35.69 -19.53 -44.36
CA HIS A 467 -36.15 -18.11 -44.50
C HIS A 467 -36.47 -17.22 -43.27
N SER A 468 -36.11 -15.93 -43.22
CA SER A 468 -36.10 -14.92 -44.30
C SER A 468 -35.15 -13.72 -44.05
N GLN A 469 -34.46 -13.32 -45.14
CA GLN A 469 -34.02 -11.97 -45.53
C GLN A 469 -35.13 -10.91 -45.34
N GLU A 470 -34.98 -9.59 -45.36
CA GLU A 470 -33.90 -8.61 -45.62
C GLU A 470 -34.46 -7.23 -45.24
N THR A 471 -33.55 -6.25 -45.17
CA THR A 471 -33.68 -4.85 -45.63
C THR A 471 -33.34 -3.78 -44.59
N SER A 472 -32.19 -3.17 -44.87
CA SER A 472 -31.82 -1.82 -44.49
C SER A 472 -32.60 -0.83 -45.36
N GLY A 473 -33.18 0.21 -44.75
CA GLY A 473 -33.88 1.27 -45.45
C GLY A 473 -33.75 2.60 -44.69
N LYS A 474 -33.02 3.54 -45.28
CA LYS A 474 -32.92 4.95 -44.89
C LYS A 474 -34.30 5.63 -44.93
N GLY A 475 -34.57 6.55 -44.00
CA GLY A 475 -35.65 7.52 -44.12
C GLY A 475 -35.78 8.46 -42.91
N LYS A 476 -35.26 9.68 -43.04
CA LYS A 476 -35.84 10.93 -42.47
C LYS A 476 -36.64 11.58 -43.63
N PRO A 477 -37.56 12.56 -43.45
CA PRO A 477 -37.64 13.54 -42.35
C PRO A 477 -39.10 13.94 -41.90
N GLU A 478 -39.19 15.03 -41.10
CA GLU A 478 -40.29 16.02 -40.97
C GLU A 478 -41.67 15.60 -40.40
N SER A 479 -42.52 16.44 -39.78
CA SER A 479 -42.50 17.77 -39.13
C SER A 479 -43.95 18.06 -38.67
N GLY A 480 -44.14 18.85 -37.60
CA GLY A 480 -45.39 19.55 -37.21
C GLY A 480 -46.54 18.68 -36.65
N GLU A 481 -47.45 19.13 -35.79
CA GLU A 481 -47.72 20.42 -35.14
C GLU A 481 -48.89 20.18 -34.14
N MET A 482 -48.90 20.91 -33.00
CA MET A 482 -50.07 21.44 -32.23
C MET A 482 -51.19 20.47 -31.72
N ASP A 483 -51.88 20.67 -30.59
CA ASP A 483 -51.91 21.71 -29.55
C ASP A 483 -52.68 21.22 -28.30
N LEU A 484 -52.43 21.90 -27.18
CA LEU A 484 -53.32 22.31 -26.06
C LEU A 484 -54.30 21.34 -25.35
N GLY A 485 -54.18 21.33 -24.01
CA GLY A 485 -55.36 21.49 -23.14
C GLY A 485 -55.33 20.78 -21.79
N GLY A 486 -55.30 21.55 -20.70
CA GLY A 486 -55.95 21.17 -19.44
C GLY A 486 -55.05 20.97 -18.22
N ALA A 487 -54.82 22.05 -17.48
CA ALA A 487 -54.28 22.05 -16.12
C ALA A 487 -55.42 21.89 -15.10
N GLU A 488 -55.20 21.15 -14.00
CA GLU A 488 -55.85 21.40 -12.72
C GLU A 488 -54.88 21.22 -11.54
N ASN A 489 -54.98 22.21 -10.64
CA ASN A 489 -54.22 22.46 -9.41
C ASN A 489 -54.64 21.55 -8.25
N VAL A 490 -53.65 21.08 -7.46
CA VAL A 490 -53.71 20.99 -5.99
C VAL A 490 -52.24 21.10 -5.53
N GLY A 491 -51.76 22.08 -4.77
CA GLY A 491 -52.32 22.65 -3.54
C GLY A 491 -51.22 22.50 -2.47
N SER A 492 -50.40 23.56 -2.33
CA SER A 492 -49.28 23.70 -1.40
C SER A 492 -49.73 23.77 0.07
N SER A 493 -49.02 23.06 0.95
CA SER A 493 -49.07 23.32 2.40
C SER A 493 -47.67 23.21 3.02
N ALA A 494 -47.15 24.35 3.47
CA ALA A 494 -45.96 24.47 4.31
C ALA A 494 -46.28 24.03 5.76
N PRO A 495 -45.30 23.50 6.53
CA PRO A 495 -45.47 23.29 7.97
C PRO A 495 -45.01 24.52 8.78
N PRO A 496 -45.57 24.71 10.00
CA PRO A 496 -45.41 25.93 10.78
C PRO A 496 -44.14 25.97 11.63
N ALA A 497 -43.69 27.18 11.91
CA ALA A 497 -42.70 27.51 12.93
C ALA A 497 -43.35 27.63 14.31
N LEU A 498 -42.71 27.07 15.35
CA LEU A 498 -42.82 27.31 16.81
C LEU A 498 -41.90 26.25 17.47
N ALA A 499 -41.11 26.45 18.51
CA ALA A 499 -40.91 27.54 19.46
C ALA A 499 -39.50 27.42 20.06
N GLN A 500 -38.97 28.52 20.57
CA GLN A 500 -37.71 28.58 21.32
C GLN A 500 -37.80 27.78 22.62
N GLY A 501 -36.87 26.84 22.81
CA GLY A 501 -36.68 26.08 24.05
C GLY A 501 -35.27 26.29 24.60
N GLN A 502 -35.18 26.74 25.85
CA GLN A 502 -33.96 27.06 26.59
C GLN A 502 -33.03 25.84 26.75
N LEU A 503 -31.74 26.06 26.51
CA LEU A 503 -30.64 25.13 26.81
C LEU A 503 -30.34 25.11 28.32
N PRO A 504 -30.20 23.93 28.97
CA PRO A 504 -29.60 23.86 30.29
C PRO A 504 -28.07 23.93 30.18
N LYS A 505 -27.48 24.88 30.92
CA LYS A 505 -26.04 24.98 31.17
C LYS A 505 -25.57 23.80 32.02
N GLY A 506 -24.51 23.12 31.57
CA GLY A 506 -23.71 22.15 32.32
C GLY A 506 -22.21 22.48 32.19
N PRO A 507 -21.36 22.10 33.16
CA PRO A 507 -20.24 22.93 33.60
C PRO A 507 -19.01 22.83 32.68
N GLY A 508 -18.33 23.97 32.55
CA GLY A 508 -17.07 24.09 31.84
C GLY A 508 -15.92 23.44 32.61
N THR A 509 -15.11 22.70 31.88
CA THR A 509 -13.77 22.29 32.29
C THR A 509 -12.77 22.97 31.36
N GLN A 510 -12.20 24.04 31.88
CA GLN A 510 -10.99 24.69 31.42
C GLN A 510 -9.82 23.73 31.60
N TRP A 511 -9.06 23.46 30.54
CA TRP A 511 -7.73 22.85 30.66
C TRP A 511 -6.73 23.67 29.84
N ASP A 512 -5.73 24.13 30.58
CA ASP A 512 -4.71 25.06 30.18
C ASP A 512 -3.74 24.48 29.13
N ASN A 513 -3.37 25.35 28.20
CA ASN A 513 -2.16 25.21 27.39
C ASN A 513 -0.93 25.36 28.30
N GLN A 514 -0.10 24.33 28.44
CA GLN A 514 1.35 24.50 28.61
C GLN A 514 2.14 23.19 28.38
N THR A 515 3.06 23.28 27.42
CA THR A 515 4.45 22.78 27.45
C THR A 515 4.72 21.30 27.69
N PHE A 516 5.30 20.60 26.71
CA PHE A 516 6.36 19.62 26.99
C PHE A 516 7.48 19.67 25.94
N LEU A 517 8.58 20.28 26.37
CA LEU A 517 9.91 20.15 25.80
C LEU A 517 10.53 18.81 26.25
N GLN A 518 11.27 18.21 25.33
CA GLN A 518 12.52 17.45 25.48
C GLN A 518 12.82 16.76 26.84
N SER A 519 13.01 15.45 26.78
CA SER A 519 14.13 14.84 27.51
C SER A 519 14.63 13.58 26.80
N THR A 520 15.84 13.71 26.28
CA THR A 520 16.79 12.63 26.01
C THR A 520 17.21 11.95 27.31
N ARG A 521 17.16 10.63 27.35
CA ARG A 521 18.22 9.74 27.87
C ARG A 521 18.12 8.37 27.24
#